data_AF-A0A0K2SR19-F1
#
_entry.id   AF-A0A0K2SR19-F1
#
_cell.length_a   1.000
_cell.length_b   1.000
_cell.length_c   1.000
_cell.angle_alpha   90.00
_cell.angle_beta   90.00
_cell.angle_gamma   90.00
#
_symmetry.space_group_name_H-M   'P 1'
#
loop_
_entity.id
_entity.type
_entity.pdbx_description
1 polymer ?
#
loop_
_entity_poly.entity_id
_entity_poly.type
_entity_poly.pdbx_seq_one_letter_code
_entity_poly.pdbx_strand_id
1 'polypeptide(L)' 'MPIQQQVQDCINTCTQLANEIRSVANGVQEQRSRYMLTEAAGHVEICIDTCNQAQQPIQRPV' A
#
# COMPACT_ATOMS: atom_id res chain seq x y z
N MET A 1 -20.06 2.37 -9.80
CA MET A 1 -19.55 1.89 -8.49
C MET A 1 -19.43 3.08 -7.55
N PRO A 2 -19.98 3.03 -6.33
CA PRO A 2 -19.79 4.08 -5.34
C PRO A 2 -18.29 4.28 -5.03
N ILE A 3 -17.87 5.53 -4.86
CA ILE A 3 -16.46 5.92 -4.65
C ILE A 3 -15.82 5.16 -3.49
N GLN A 4 -16.56 4.91 -2.41
CA GLN A 4 -16.07 4.13 -1.27
C GLN A 4 -15.65 2.69 -1.65
N GLN A 5 -16.42 2.01 -2.51
CA GLN A 5 -16.07 0.67 -2.98
C GLN A 5 -14.79 0.71 -3.84
N GLN A 6 -14.66 1.72 -4.71
CA GLN A 6 -13.45 1.87 -5.53
C GLN A 6 -12.18 2.12 -4.67
N VAL A 7 -12.31 2.92 -3.59
CA VAL A 7 -11.19 3.14 -2.66
C VAL A 7 -10.86 1.86 -1.89
N GLN A 8 -11.87 1.08 -1.49
CA GLN A 8 -11.63 -0.20 -0.82
C GLN A 8 -10.94 -1.22 -1.73
N ASP A 9 -11.35 -1.29 -2.99
CA ASP A 9 -10.72 -2.16 -3.98
C ASP A 9 -9.26 -1.75 -4.24
N CYS A 10 -8.98 -0.44 -4.24
CA CYS A 10 -7.62 0.09 -4.32
C CYS A 10 -6.77 -0.35 -3.12
N ILE A 11 -7.27 -0.19 -1.89
CA ILE A 11 -6.59 -0.64 -0.67
C ILE A 11 -6.27 -2.13 -0.73
N ASN A 12 -7.24 -2.96 -1.13
CA ASN A 12 -7.07 -4.41 -1.22
C ASN A 12 -5.98 -4.77 -2.25
N THR A 13 -6.03 -4.14 -3.43
CA THR A 13 -5.06 -4.35 -4.51
C THR A 13 -3.64 -3.94 -4.08
N CYS A 14 -3.50 -2.76 -3.47
CA CYS A 14 -2.22 -2.28 -3.00
C CYS A 14 -1.67 -3.16 -1.87
N THR A 15 -2.52 -3.68 -0.98
CA THR A 15 -2.11 -4.59 0.09
C THR A 15 -1.53 -5.89 -0.48
N GLN A 16 -2.18 -6.47 -1.50
CA GLN A 16 -1.67 -7.65 -2.19
C GLN A 16 -0.32 -7.37 -2.85
N LEU A 17 -0.22 -6.25 -3.57
CA LEU A 17 1.02 -5.84 -4.24
C LEU A 17 2.18 -5.64 -3.25
N ALA A 18 1.96 -4.95 -2.13
CA ALA A 18 3.00 -4.74 -1.11
C ALA A 18 3.52 -6.08 -0.55
N ASN A 19 2.62 -7.04 -0.33
CA ASN A 19 2.98 -8.38 0.15
C ASN A 19 3.74 -9.19 -0.90
N GLU A 20 3.36 -9.09 -2.17
CA GLU A 20 4.09 -9.72 -3.28
C GLU A 20 5.51 -9.16 -3.39
N ILE A 21 5.68 -7.83 -3.36
CA ILE A 21 7.00 -7.20 -3.43
C ILE A 21 7.88 -7.65 -2.27
N ARG A 22 7.34 -7.77 -1.05
CA ARG A 22 8.08 -8.32 0.10
C ARG A 22 8.49 -9.77 -0.09
N SER A 23 7.59 -10.60 -0.61
CA SER A 23 7.88 -12.00 -0.90
C SER A 23 9.04 -12.11 -1.88
N VAL A 24 9.03 -11.30 -2.94
CA VAL A 24 10.13 -11.21 -3.90
C VAL A 24 11.40 -10.72 -3.21
N ALA A 25 11.34 -9.62 -2.44
CA ALA A 25 12.49 -9.07 -1.73
C ALA A 25 13.20 -10.11 -0.84
N ASN A 26 12.42 -10.94 -0.14
CA ASN A 26 12.93 -12.00 0.72
C ASN A 26 13.67 -13.11 -0.05
N GLY A 27 13.34 -13.32 -1.32
CA GLY A 27 14.03 -14.26 -2.21
C GLY A 27 15.28 -13.69 -2.89
N VAL A 28 15.53 -12.38 -2.81
CA VAL A 28 16.66 -11.73 -3.47
C VAL A 28 17.93 -11.81 -2.60
N GLN A 29 18.98 -12.42 -3.16
CA GLN A 29 20.30 -12.52 -2.51
C GLN A 29 21.08 -11.20 -2.54
N GLU A 30 20.95 -10.44 -3.62
CA GLU A 30 21.69 -9.20 -3.82
C GLU A 30 21.12 -8.09 -2.91
N GLN A 31 21.97 -7.56 -2.02
CA GLN A 31 21.54 -6.69 -0.93
C GLN A 31 20.88 -5.39 -1.42
N ARG A 32 21.40 -4.77 -2.49
CA ARG A 32 20.86 -3.52 -3.04
C ARG A 32 19.48 -3.76 -3.64
N SER A 33 19.30 -4.82 -4.41
CA SER A 33 18.02 -5.17 -5.02
C SER A 33 16.98 -5.51 -3.94
N ARG A 34 17.36 -6.25 -2.91
CA ARG A 34 16.48 -6.49 -1.75
C ARG A 34 16.05 -5.19 -1.08
N TYR A 35 17.00 -4.28 -0.81
CA TYR A 35 16.72 -2.97 -0.24
C TYR A 35 15.73 -2.17 -1.11
N MET A 36 16.00 -2.07 -2.42
CA MET A 36 15.13 -1.36 -3.35
C MET A 36 13.71 -1.92 -3.39
N LEU A 37 13.55 -3.25 -3.31
CA LEU A 37 12.24 -3.89 -3.25
C LEU A 37 11.54 -3.64 -1.91
N THR A 38 12.28 -3.67 -0.80
CA THR A 38 11.73 -3.32 0.52
C THR A 38 11.21 -1.87 0.53
N GLU A 39 11.96 -0.92 -0.03
CA GLU A 39 11.54 0.47 -0.16
C GLU A 39 10.30 0.60 -1.08
N ALA A 40 10.27 -0.13 -2.20
CA ALA A 40 9.12 -0.15 -3.10
C ALA A 40 7.85 -0.65 -2.40
N ALA A 41 7.94 -1.71 -1.58
CA ALA A 41 6.82 -2.17 -0.76
C ALA A 41 6.36 -1.09 0.24
N GLY A 42 7.30 -0.40 0.90
CA GLY A 42 7.00 0.70 1.82
C GLY A 42 6.26 1.86 1.14
N HIS A 43 6.63 2.22 -0.08
CA HIS A 43 5.90 3.25 -0.85
C HIS A 43 4.45 2.84 -1.17
N VAL A 44 4.20 1.56 -1.44
CA VAL A 44 2.84 1.05 -1.64
C VAL A 44 2.02 1.14 -0.35
N GLU A 45 2.65 0.94 0.82
CA GLU A 45 1.97 1.10 2.11
C GLU A 45 1.60 2.55 2.43
N ILE A 46 2.45 3.51 2.09
CA ILE A 46 2.13 4.94 2.21
C ILE A 46 0.89 5.29 1.36
N CYS A 47 0.77 4.68 0.18
CA CYS A 47 -0.42 4.83 -0.66
C CYS A 47 -1.68 4.27 0.04
N ILE A 48 -1.60 3.07 0.62
CA ILE A 48 -2.68 2.45 1.38
C ILE A 48 -3.13 3.34 2.55
N ASP A 49 -2.18 3.88 3.31
CA ASP A 49 -2.48 4.77 4.44
C ASP A 49 -3.20 6.05 3.99
N THR A 50 -2.84 6.58 2.83
CA THR A 50 -3.52 7.74 2.23
C THR A 50 -4.96 7.39 1.82
N CYS A 51 -5.17 6.21 1.22
CA CYS A 51 -6.50 5.72 0.88
C CYS A 51 -7.37 5.50 2.13
N ASN A 52 -6.80 4.94 3.19
CA ASN A 52 -7.48 4.75 4.48
C ASN A 52 -7.91 6.09 5.08
N GLN A 53 -7.04 7.10 5.05
CA GLN A 53 -7.37 8.46 5.50
C GLN A 53 -8.50 9.08 4.68
N ALA A 54 -8.51 8.88 3.36
CA ALA A 54 -9.56 9.38 2.48
C ALA A 54 -10.93 8.71 2.72
N GLN A 55 -10.96 7.49 3.29
CA GLN A 55 -12.20 6.82 3.68
C GLN A 55 -12.75 7.31 5.03
N GLN A 56 -11.90 7.88 5.89
CA GLN A 56 -12.40 8.38 7.16
C GLN A 56 -13.31 9.59 6.91
N PRO A 57 -14.51 9.63 7.52
CA PRO A 57 -15.32 10.84 7.47
C PRO A 57 -14.47 11.96 8.07
N ILE A 58 -14.29 13.05 7.33
CA ILE A 58 -13.66 14.26 7.84
C ILE A 58 -14.50 14.71 9.05
N GLN A 59 -14.10 14.32 10.25
CA GLN A 59 -14.62 14.94 11.47
C GLN A 59 -14.03 16.34 11.49
N ARG A 60 -14.71 17.29 10.84
CA ARG A 60 -14.52 18.72 11.12
C ARG A 60 -15.08 18.97 12.52
N PRO A 61 -14.26 19.35 13.53
CA PRO A 61 -14.82 20.04 14.68
C PRO A 61 -15.38 21.38 14.18
N VAL A 62 -16.64 21.63 14.57
CA VAL A 62 -17.52 22.82 14.43
C VAL A 62 -16.94 24.02 13.68
#